data_AF-A0A9W6TAP6-F1
#
_entry.id   AF-A0A9W6TAP6-F1
#
_cell.length_a   1.000
_cell.length_b   1.000
_cell.length_c   1.000
_cell.angle_alpha   90.00
_cell.angle_beta   90.00
_cell.angle_gamma   90.00
#
_symmetry.space_group_name_H-M   'P 1'
#
loop_
_entity.id
_entity.type
_entity.pdbx_description
1 polymer ?
#
loop_
_entity_poly.entity_id
_entity_poly.type
_entity_poly.pdbx_seq_one_letter_code
_entity_poly.pdbx_strand_id
1 'polypeptide(L)'
;MMINTESSQTKKKALTKKKTHHSKNSSSGSLSSISKLNVFNRSATSLYSQNNQQTQPIERKNVTFSSRILLYDTYDPEDYDRKPDVATCNQLTPQLAQQIKDELNDLKAEMAIHEDSRCYTHFF
;
A
#
# COMPACT_ATOMS: atom_id res chain seq x y z
N MET A 1 17.18 -39.17 57.92
CA MET A 1 15.73 -39.41 57.75
C MET A 1 15.27 -38.60 56.53
N MET A 2 14.77 -39.29 55.50
CA MET A 2 14.01 -38.77 54.33
C MET A 2 14.73 -37.72 53.46
N ILE A 3 15.59 -38.10 52.50
CA ILE A 3 15.25 -38.36 51.08
C ILE A 3 13.82 -38.02 50.67
N ASN A 4 13.69 -36.98 49.84
CA ASN A 4 12.60 -36.80 48.88
C ASN A 4 13.18 -36.35 47.52
N THR A 5 13.29 -37.35 46.66
CA THR A 5 13.27 -37.33 45.20
C THR A 5 11.91 -36.86 44.67
N GLU A 6 11.88 -36.03 43.63
CA GLU A 6 10.88 -36.00 42.54
C GLU A 6 11.27 -34.88 41.54
N SER A 7 11.96 -35.19 40.43
CA SER A 7 11.49 -35.72 39.14
C SER A 7 11.01 -34.63 38.17
N SER A 8 11.89 -34.34 37.21
CA SER A 8 11.67 -33.50 36.03
C SER A 8 10.60 -34.07 35.10
N GLN A 9 9.67 -33.24 34.62
CA GLN A 9 8.86 -33.55 33.46
C GLN A 9 8.98 -32.45 32.39
N THR A 10 9.78 -32.78 31.37
CA THR A 10 9.86 -32.09 30.09
C THR A 10 8.61 -32.41 29.26
N LYS A 11 7.80 -31.39 28.96
CA LYS A 11 6.73 -31.53 27.96
C LYS A 11 7.34 -31.49 26.56
N LYS A 12 7.47 -32.66 25.94
CA LYS A 12 7.87 -32.85 24.55
C LYS A 12 6.82 -32.26 23.62
N LYS A 13 7.27 -31.37 22.71
CA LYS A 13 6.48 -30.88 21.57
C LYS A 13 6.12 -32.06 20.66
N ALA A 14 4.83 -32.28 20.45
CA ALA A 14 4.36 -33.23 19.44
C ALA A 14 4.50 -32.59 18.05
N LEU A 15 5.37 -33.17 17.22
CA LEU A 15 5.54 -32.84 15.81
C LEU A 15 4.53 -33.68 15.00
N THR A 16 3.40 -33.09 14.61
CA THR A 16 2.46 -33.72 13.68
C THR A 16 2.92 -33.46 12.25
N LYS A 17 3.38 -34.54 11.58
CA LYS A 17 3.66 -34.56 10.14
C LYS A 17 2.35 -34.33 9.37
N LYS A 18 2.13 -33.12 8.85
CA LYS A 18 1.04 -32.84 7.91
C LYS A 18 1.51 -33.15 6.50
N LYS A 19 0.91 -34.21 5.92
CA LYS A 19 1.17 -34.74 4.59
C LYS A 19 0.74 -33.73 3.51
N THR A 20 1.65 -33.50 2.57
CA THR A 20 1.49 -32.68 1.36
C THR A 20 0.46 -33.27 0.40
N HIS A 21 -0.45 -32.43 -0.09
CA HIS A 21 -1.21 -32.66 -1.31
C HIS A 21 -1.03 -31.44 -2.23
N HIS A 22 -0.37 -31.65 -3.38
CA HIS A 22 -0.31 -30.66 -4.46
C HIS A 22 -1.65 -30.66 -5.21
N SER A 23 -2.47 -29.63 -4.99
CA SER A 23 -3.62 -29.35 -5.85
C SER A 23 -3.18 -28.42 -6.98
N LYS A 24 -3.18 -28.93 -8.21
CA LYS A 24 -3.07 -28.12 -9.42
C LYS A 24 -4.44 -27.47 -9.65
N ASN A 25 -4.61 -26.21 -9.26
CA ASN A 25 -5.80 -25.43 -9.63
C ASN A 25 -5.48 -24.59 -10.87
N SER A 26 -5.87 -25.14 -12.03
CA SER A 26 -6.02 -24.39 -13.27
C SER A 26 -7.48 -23.95 -13.35
N SER A 27 -7.79 -22.71 -12.97
CA SER A 27 -9.11 -22.12 -13.21
C SER A 27 -8.96 -20.88 -14.07
N SER A 28 -9.07 -21.08 -15.39
CA SER A 28 -9.33 -20.03 -16.37
C SER A 28 -10.72 -19.45 -16.10
N GLY A 29 -10.78 -18.42 -15.27
CA GLY A 29 -11.99 -17.66 -14.95
C GLY A 29 -12.33 -16.69 -16.07
N SER A 30 -13.33 -17.04 -16.86
CA SER A 30 -13.97 -16.18 -17.86
C SER A 30 -14.65 -14.99 -17.17
N LEU A 31 -14.29 -13.77 -17.53
CA LEU A 31 -14.91 -12.55 -16.99
C LEU A 31 -16.20 -12.28 -17.77
N SER A 32 -17.36 -12.54 -17.17
CA SER A 32 -18.66 -12.19 -17.73
C SER A 32 -19.01 -10.73 -17.45
N SER A 33 -19.57 -10.11 -18.49
CA SER A 33 -19.94 -8.70 -18.62
C SER A 33 -20.98 -8.24 -17.59
N ILE A 34 -20.68 -7.19 -16.84
CA ILE A 34 -21.69 -6.42 -16.10
C ILE A 34 -21.98 -5.14 -16.89
N SER A 35 -23.21 -5.07 -17.39
CA SER A 35 -23.81 -3.93 -18.09
C SER A 35 -23.92 -2.72 -17.16
N LYS A 36 -23.43 -1.56 -17.63
CA LYS A 36 -23.47 -0.27 -16.92
C LYS A 36 -24.88 0.32 -16.98
N LEU A 37 -25.49 0.58 -15.83
CA LEU A 37 -26.70 1.40 -15.70
C LEU A 37 -26.31 2.89 -15.73
N ASN A 38 -26.90 3.63 -16.67
CA ASN A 38 -26.69 5.06 -16.86
C ASN A 38 -27.66 5.86 -15.97
N VAL A 39 -27.18 6.36 -14.84
CA VAL A 39 -27.90 7.35 -14.01
C VAL A 39 -27.06 8.61 -14.07
N PHE A 40 -27.43 9.57 -14.93
CA PHE A 40 -27.23 11.03 -14.75
C PHE A 40 -27.58 11.72 -16.07
N ASN A 41 -28.86 12.04 -16.24
CA ASN A 41 -29.30 13.04 -17.21
C ASN A 41 -29.61 14.31 -16.42
N ARG A 42 -28.69 15.28 -16.44
CA ARG A 42 -28.94 16.64 -15.93
C ARG A 42 -28.72 17.62 -17.07
N SER A 43 -29.82 18.01 -17.71
CA SER A 43 -29.89 19.12 -18.65
C SER A 43 -29.89 20.43 -17.85
N ALA A 44 -28.84 21.22 -17.97
CA ALA A 44 -28.84 22.62 -17.56
C ALA A 44 -29.04 23.49 -18.82
N THR A 45 -30.13 24.25 -18.84
CA THR A 45 -30.47 25.22 -19.88
C THR A 45 -29.55 26.44 -19.80
N SER A 46 -28.85 26.75 -20.89
CA SER A 46 -28.08 28.00 -21.04
C SER A 46 -28.86 28.95 -21.94
N LEU A 47 -29.19 30.14 -21.43
CA LEU A 47 -29.74 31.25 -22.19
C LEU A 47 -28.61 32.25 -22.50
N TYR A 48 -28.55 32.69 -23.76
CA TYR A 48 -27.70 33.72 -24.38
C TYR A 48 -26.19 33.44 -24.57
N SER A 49 -25.81 33.13 -25.81
CA SER A 49 -24.95 34.00 -26.64
C SER A 49 -24.91 33.48 -28.08
N GLN A 50 -25.50 34.24 -28.99
CA GLN A 50 -25.36 34.10 -30.44
C GLN A 50 -23.93 34.47 -30.83
N ASN A 51 -23.11 33.48 -31.21
CA ASN A 51 -21.92 33.70 -32.02
C ASN A 51 -21.64 32.45 -32.87
N ASN A 52 -21.73 32.60 -34.18
CA ASN A 52 -21.30 31.61 -35.18
C ASN A 52 -19.80 31.35 -35.03
N GLN A 53 -19.45 30.28 -34.35
CA GLN A 53 -18.14 29.64 -34.46
C GLN A 53 -18.37 28.14 -34.58
N GLN A 54 -17.84 27.56 -35.64
CA GLN A 54 -17.92 26.13 -35.95
C GLN A 54 -17.68 25.31 -34.69
N THR A 55 -18.73 24.66 -34.19
CA THR A 55 -18.68 23.72 -33.09
C THR A 55 -17.96 22.47 -33.60
N GLN A 56 -16.62 22.54 -33.62
CA GLN A 56 -15.84 21.32 -33.67
C GLN A 56 -16.26 20.48 -32.47
N PRO A 57 -16.64 19.20 -32.66
CA PRO A 57 -16.95 18.35 -31.54
C PRO A 57 -15.72 18.38 -30.62
N ILE A 58 -15.92 18.88 -29.40
CA ILE A 58 -14.94 18.77 -28.33
C ILE A 58 -14.87 17.28 -28.04
N GLU A 59 -14.06 16.56 -28.81
CA GLU A 59 -13.67 15.20 -28.49
C GLU A 59 -13.11 15.27 -27.08
N ARG A 60 -13.81 14.65 -26.14
CA ARG A 60 -13.28 14.48 -24.79
C ARG A 60 -12.00 13.69 -24.99
N LYS A 61 -10.85 14.36 -24.88
CA LYS A 61 -9.55 13.74 -25.02
C LYS A 61 -9.39 12.80 -23.84
N ASN A 62 -9.74 11.54 -24.05
CA ASN A 62 -9.54 10.48 -23.07
C ASN A 62 -8.07 10.08 -23.15
N VAL A 63 -7.41 9.97 -22.00
CA VAL A 63 -6.04 9.44 -21.93
C VAL A 63 -6.09 7.97 -22.35
N THR A 64 -5.33 7.62 -23.38
CA THR A 64 -5.15 6.23 -23.83
C THR A 64 -3.72 5.80 -23.57
N PHE A 65 -3.53 4.61 -23.01
CA PHE A 65 -2.21 4.02 -22.80
C PHE A 65 -1.83 3.14 -23.98
N SER A 66 -0.54 3.14 -24.34
CA SER A 66 0.01 2.19 -25.29
C SER A 66 -0.15 0.76 -24.75
N SER A 67 -0.64 -0.15 -25.59
CA SER A 67 -0.68 -1.59 -25.26
C SER A 67 0.69 -2.25 -25.37
N ARG A 68 1.66 -1.58 -26.00
CA ARG A 68 3.03 -2.08 -26.13
C ARG A 68 3.82 -1.78 -24.87
N ILE A 69 4.28 -2.84 -24.20
CA ILE A 69 5.25 -2.77 -23.11
C ILE A 69 6.64 -2.98 -23.72
N LEU A 70 7.57 -2.08 -23.40
CA LEU A 70 8.98 -2.21 -23.74
C LEU A 70 9.74 -2.61 -22.47
N LEU A 71 10.59 -3.63 -22.58
CA LEU A 71 11.43 -4.09 -21.49
C LEU A 71 12.90 -3.96 -21.93
N TYR A 72 13.69 -3.27 -21.12
CA TYR A 72 15.13 -3.14 -21.30
C TYR A 72 15.81 -3.84 -20.13
N ASP A 73 16.94 -4.48 -20.41
CA ASP A 73 17.73 -5.10 -19.37
C ASP A 73 18.39 -4.03 -18.50
N THR A 74 18.43 -4.29 -17.20
CA THR A 74 19.14 -3.49 -16.20
C THR A 74 20.22 -4.37 -15.58
N TYR A 75 21.15 -3.78 -14.84
CA TYR A 75 22.17 -4.51 -14.09
C TYR A 75 21.62 -5.71 -13.31
N ASP A 76 22.34 -6.83 -13.39
CA ASP A 76 21.99 -8.04 -12.68
C ASP A 76 22.26 -7.90 -11.17
N PRO A 77 21.61 -8.72 -10.32
CA PRO A 77 21.92 -8.76 -8.89
C PRO A 77 23.38 -9.14 -8.58
N GLU A 78 24.10 -9.71 -9.55
CA GLU A 78 25.52 -10.07 -9.47
C GLU A 78 26.44 -8.87 -9.74
N ASP A 79 25.96 -7.89 -10.52
CA ASP A 79 26.72 -6.68 -10.85
C ASP A 79 26.86 -5.74 -9.65
N TYR A 80 25.85 -5.73 -8.76
CA TYR A 80 25.93 -5.06 -7.46
C TYR A 80 24.89 -5.57 -6.46
N ASP A 81 25.27 -5.59 -5.19
CA ASP A 81 24.35 -5.95 -4.11
C ASP A 81 23.39 -4.80 -3.80
N ARG A 82 22.09 -5.07 -3.98
CA ARG A 82 20.98 -4.17 -3.65
C ARG A 82 20.36 -4.46 -2.29
N LYS A 83 20.87 -5.46 -1.55
CA LYS A 83 20.29 -5.81 -0.26
C LYS A 83 20.56 -4.68 0.73
N PRO A 84 19.50 -4.15 1.37
CA PRO A 84 19.69 -3.21 2.46
C PRO A 84 20.22 -3.95 3.68
N ASP A 85 20.92 -3.21 4.54
CA ASP A 85 21.22 -3.65 5.90
C ASP A 85 19.94 -3.75 6.75
N VAL A 86 20.08 -4.25 7.98
CA VAL A 86 18.96 -4.32 8.92
C VAL A 86 18.36 -2.93 9.12
N ALA A 87 17.08 -2.77 8.80
CA ALA A 87 16.37 -1.50 8.94
C ALA A 87 16.47 -0.95 10.38
N THR A 88 16.82 0.33 10.50
CA THR A 88 17.00 1.02 11.79
C THR A 88 15.77 0.93 12.70
N CYS A 89 14.57 0.91 12.13
CA CYS A 89 13.32 0.78 12.89
C CYS A 89 13.25 -0.52 13.72
N ASN A 90 13.91 -1.60 13.27
CA ASN A 90 13.95 -2.88 13.99
C ASN A 90 14.92 -2.85 15.18
N GLN A 91 15.78 -1.83 15.26
CA GLN A 91 16.79 -1.67 16.30
C GLN A 91 16.35 -0.68 17.39
N LEU A 92 15.14 -0.13 17.28
CA LEU A 92 14.63 0.83 18.24
C LEU A 92 14.36 0.14 19.58
N THR A 93 14.99 0.66 20.64
CA THR A 93 14.60 0.35 22.02
C THR A 93 13.36 1.19 22.39
N PRO A 94 12.57 0.76 23.39
CA PRO A 94 11.43 1.56 23.85
C PRO A 94 11.81 2.99 24.25
N GLN A 95 12.97 3.16 24.88
CA GLN A 95 13.49 4.46 25.27
C GLN A 95 13.84 5.32 24.05
N LEU A 96 14.55 4.77 23.06
CA LEU A 96 14.92 5.51 21.85
C LEU A 96 13.67 5.89 21.04
N ALA A 97 12.68 5.00 20.97
CA ALA A 97 11.42 5.31 20.33
C ALA A 97 10.69 6.49 21.00
N GLN A 98 10.75 6.59 22.34
CA GLN A 98 10.18 7.73 23.05
C GLN A 98 10.93 9.03 22.73
N GLN A 99 12.26 9.00 22.74
CA GLN A 99 13.07 10.17 22.39
C GLN A 99 12.77 10.68 20.97
N ILE A 100 12.64 9.77 20.00
CA ILE A 100 12.28 10.12 18.63
C ILE A 100 10.87 10.74 18.55
N LYS A 101 9.91 10.24 19.34
CA LYS A 101 8.55 10.83 19.37
C LYS A 101 8.57 12.26 19.89
N ASP A 102 9.28 12.50 20.98
CA ASP A 102 9.39 13.80 21.60
C ASP A 102 10.06 14.79 20.63
N GLU A 103 11.20 14.39 20.03
CA GLU A 103 11.90 15.18 19.01
C GLU A 103 11.02 15.50 17.80
N LEU A 104 10.24 14.53 17.31
CA LEU A 104 9.34 14.74 16.18
C LEU A 104 8.15 15.65 16.54
N ASN A 105 7.66 15.59 17.78
CA ASN A 105 6.60 16.47 18.24
C ASN A 105 7.12 17.91 18.33
N ASP A 106 8.32 18.13 18.86
CA ASP A 106 8.95 19.45 18.93
C ASP A 106 9.18 20.02 17.52
N LEU A 107 9.75 19.22 16.61
CA LEU A 107 9.96 19.63 15.22
C LEU A 107 8.66 20.00 14.51
N LYS A 108 7.59 19.22 14.71
CA LYS A 108 6.28 19.50 14.11
C LYS A 108 5.62 20.75 14.69
N ALA A 109 5.88 21.05 15.96
CA ALA A 109 5.35 22.25 16.62
C ALA A 109 6.01 23.53 16.07
N GLU A 110 7.29 23.47 15.72
CA GLU A 110 8.04 24.60 15.13
C GLU A 110 7.82 24.76 13.62
N MET A 111 7.41 23.69 12.94
CA MET A 111 7.23 23.70 11.50
C MET A 111 6.15 24.69 11.06
N ALA A 112 6.48 25.53 10.07
CA ALA A 112 5.54 26.48 9.50
C ALA A 112 4.46 25.76 8.67
N ILE A 113 3.22 25.78 9.17
CA ILE A 113 2.05 25.18 8.52
C ILE A 113 0.95 26.24 8.41
N HIS A 114 0.24 26.24 7.28
CA HIS A 114 -0.92 27.09 7.07
C HIS A 114 -1.97 26.86 8.17
N GLU A 115 -2.58 27.93 8.68
CA GLU A 115 -3.54 27.90 9.80
C GLU A 115 -4.60 26.80 9.64
N ASP A 116 -5.28 26.77 8.49
CA ASP A 116 -6.33 25.79 8.18
C ASP A 116 -5.85 24.33 8.09
N SER A 117 -4.55 24.13 7.91
CA SER A 117 -3.94 22.80 7.77
C SER A 117 -3.31 22.29 9.06
N ARG A 118 -3.19 23.12 10.11
CA ARG A 118 -2.55 22.73 11.37
C ARG A 118 -3.22 21.51 12.02
N CYS A 119 -4.54 21.38 11.88
CA CYS A 119 -5.32 20.26 12.41
C CYS A 119 -4.95 18.90 11.78
N TYR A 120 -4.31 18.88 10.61
CA TYR A 120 -3.85 17.65 9.95
C TYR A 120 -2.44 17.22 10.37
N THR A 121 -1.78 18.01 11.23
CA THR A 121 -0.45 17.66 11.75
C THR A 121 -0.60 16.53 12.77
N HIS A 122 -0.02 15.37 12.45
CA HIS A 122 -0.10 14.20 13.33
C HIS A 122 1.00 14.23 14.40
N PHE A 123 0.63 14.46 15.66
CA PHE A 123 1.50 14.31 16.82
C PHE A 123 1.38 12.91 17.43
N PHE A 124 2.41 12.49 18.17
CA PHE A 124 2.49 11.21 18.88
C PHE A 124 2.02 11.29 20.33
#